data_AF-A0A7D5YHJ6-F1
#
_entry.id   AF-A0A7D5YHJ6-F1
#
_cell.length_a   1.000
_cell.length_b   1.000
_cell.length_c   1.000
_cell.angle_alpha   90.00
_cell.angle_beta   90.00
_cell.angle_gamma   90.00
#
_symmetry.space_group_name_H-M   'P 1'
#
loop_
_entity.id
_entity.type
_entity.pdbx_description
1 polymer ?
#
loop_
_entity_poly.entity_id
_entity_poly.type
_entity_poly.pdbx_seq_one_letter_code
_entity_poly.pdbx_strand_id
1 'polypeptide(L)'
;MLAAAMMPDGADIQNHPVSDLVTPRNPRSRYTFVNFLHEQGRLSKYLNLPVDRPLRKEYARYIQWVAETVPADVDYGRNVTAIRFAGSGAEVRTTDGGSYLGRPVVVAPGRSPYLPTVFDGVPFPRAVHTSRFLPGIADWTGTGPARWRPWAPARAPSR
;
A
#
# COMPACT_ATOMS: atom_id res chain seq x y z
N MET A 1 -3.36 9.26 3.64
CA MET A 1 -3.01 8.17 4.59
C MET A 1 -3.92 6.96 4.38
N LEU A 2 -3.85 6.28 3.22
CA LEU A 2 -4.65 5.08 2.91
C LEU A 2 -3.93 3.76 3.29
N ALA A 3 -2.60 3.80 3.45
CA ALA A 3 -1.78 2.60 3.70
C ALA A 3 -2.07 1.92 5.06
N ALA A 4 -2.49 2.68 6.07
CA ALA A 4 -2.71 2.15 7.42
C ALA A 4 -3.94 1.24 7.54
N ALA A 5 -4.97 1.44 6.71
CA ALA A 5 -6.25 0.77 6.87
C ALA A 5 -6.22 -0.75 6.59
N MET A 6 -5.20 -1.23 5.89
CA MET A 6 -5.00 -2.65 5.53
C MET A 6 -3.77 -3.26 6.24
N MET A 7 -3.46 -2.79 7.45
CA MET A 7 -2.44 -3.39 8.33
C MET A 7 -3.04 -3.87 9.67
N PRO A 8 -4.03 -4.79 9.66
CA PRO A 8 -4.52 -5.39 10.89
C PRO A 8 -3.39 -6.18 11.58
N ASP A 9 -3.54 -6.38 12.89
CA ASP A 9 -2.57 -7.14 13.67
C ASP A 9 -2.43 -8.58 13.16
N GLY A 10 -1.19 -9.07 13.14
CA GLY A 10 -0.87 -10.40 12.63
C GLY A 10 -0.86 -10.54 11.11
N ALA A 11 -1.26 -9.52 10.34
CA ALA A 11 -1.18 -9.60 8.89
C ALA A 11 0.28 -9.53 8.40
N ASP A 12 0.64 -10.48 7.55
CA ASP A 12 1.94 -10.56 6.89
C ASP A 12 1.92 -9.97 5.47
N ILE A 13 3.11 -9.76 4.93
CA ILE A 13 3.29 -9.63 3.49
C ILE A 13 3.17 -11.03 2.87
N GLN A 14 2.56 -11.14 1.70
CA GLN A 14 2.37 -12.42 1.01
C GLN A 14 3.58 -12.81 0.12
N ASN A 15 4.67 -12.04 0.19
CA ASN A 15 5.88 -12.22 -0.60
C ASN A 15 7.01 -12.81 0.27
N HIS A 16 7.95 -13.49 -0.36
CA HIS A 16 9.16 -13.94 0.33
C HIS A 16 9.99 -12.71 0.78
N PRO A 17 10.60 -12.70 1.98
CA PRO A 17 11.33 -11.53 2.48
C PRO A 17 12.51 -11.07 1.61
N VAL A 18 13.13 -11.99 0.85
CA VAL A 18 14.21 -11.65 -0.11
C VAL A 18 13.70 -11.11 -1.45
N SER A 19 12.39 -11.06 -1.67
CA SER A 19 11.77 -10.34 -2.78
C SER A 19 11.50 -8.88 -2.42
N ASP A 20 12.41 -8.29 -1.62
CA ASP A 20 12.37 -6.89 -1.22
C ASP A 20 12.70 -5.95 -2.40
N LEU A 21 12.93 -4.66 -2.11
CA LEU A 21 13.16 -3.63 -3.13
C LEU A 21 14.41 -3.84 -3.99
N VAL A 22 15.41 -4.59 -3.52
CA VAL A 22 16.74 -4.59 -4.15
C VAL A 22 17.46 -5.93 -4.12
N THR A 23 17.14 -6.84 -3.20
CA THR A 23 17.83 -8.12 -3.02
C THR A 23 17.91 -8.94 -4.32
N PRO A 24 16.84 -9.09 -5.13
CA PRO A 24 16.94 -9.81 -6.40
C PRO A 24 17.87 -9.15 -7.42
N ARG A 25 18.08 -7.83 -7.32
CA ARG A 25 18.92 -7.03 -8.21
C ARG A 25 20.38 -6.96 -7.73
N ASN A 26 20.58 -6.78 -6.42
CA ASN A 26 21.86 -6.64 -5.74
C ASN A 26 21.71 -6.95 -4.24
N PRO A 27 22.02 -8.19 -3.80
CA PRO A 27 21.91 -8.58 -2.40
C PRO A 27 22.95 -7.91 -1.48
N ARG A 28 23.98 -7.24 -2.02
CA ARG A 28 24.96 -6.47 -1.25
C ARG A 28 24.54 -5.03 -0.98
N SER A 29 23.37 -4.61 -1.48
CA SER A 29 22.85 -3.28 -1.26
C SER A 29 22.55 -3.05 0.23
N ARG A 30 22.80 -1.83 0.72
CA ARG A 30 22.37 -1.40 2.06
C ARG A 30 20.84 -1.49 2.20
N TYR A 31 20.09 -1.30 1.12
CA TYR A 31 18.62 -1.21 1.16
C TYR A 31 17.91 -2.57 1.15
N THR A 32 18.58 -3.67 1.45
CA THR A 32 17.94 -4.98 1.61
C THR A 32 17.15 -5.04 2.92
N PHE A 33 16.08 -5.85 2.97
CA PHE A 33 15.30 -6.07 4.17
C PHE A 33 16.14 -6.71 5.30
N VAL A 34 17.07 -7.60 4.94
CA VAL A 34 18.00 -8.23 5.88
C VAL A 34 18.94 -7.19 6.50
N ASN A 35 19.50 -6.27 5.70
CA ASN A 35 20.35 -5.22 6.24
C ASN A 35 19.56 -4.21 7.09
N PHE A 36 18.30 -3.90 6.73
CA PHE A 36 17.40 -3.15 7.61
C PHE A 36 17.26 -3.84 8.98
N LEU A 37 16.96 -5.14 9.03
CA LEU A 37 16.86 -5.86 10.30
C LEU A 37 18.17 -5.82 11.09
N HIS A 38 19.32 -5.90 10.41
CA HIS A 38 20.63 -5.80 11.04
C HIS A 38 20.86 -4.40 11.65
N GLU A 39 20.64 -3.32 10.89
CA GLU A 39 20.80 -1.94 11.37
C GLU A 39 19.84 -1.59 12.51
N GLN A 40 18.67 -2.23 12.58
CA GLN A 40 17.73 -2.08 13.68
C GLN A 40 18.05 -2.96 14.90
N GLY A 41 19.13 -3.77 14.86
CA GLY A 41 19.48 -4.70 15.94
C GLY A 41 18.48 -5.84 16.13
N ARG A 42 17.71 -6.17 15.07
CA ARG A 42 16.57 -7.10 15.12
C ARG A 42 16.77 -8.37 14.30
N LEU A 43 17.86 -8.48 13.53
CA LEU A 43 18.11 -9.63 12.66
C LEU A 43 18.10 -10.95 13.44
N SER A 44 18.88 -11.07 14.51
CA SER A 44 18.93 -12.29 15.31
C SER A 44 17.56 -12.65 15.90
N LYS A 45 16.79 -11.65 16.34
CA LYS A 45 15.44 -11.86 16.85
C LYS A 45 14.52 -12.38 15.74
N TYR A 46 14.57 -11.76 14.56
CA TYR A 46 13.75 -12.15 13.41
C TYR A 46 14.00 -13.60 12.98
N LEU A 47 15.26 -14.02 12.91
CA LEU A 47 15.64 -15.39 12.53
C LEU A 47 15.15 -16.47 13.50
N ASN A 48 14.85 -16.10 14.75
CA ASN A 48 14.32 -17.01 15.76
C ASN A 48 12.79 -16.96 15.90
N LEU A 49 12.11 -16.07 15.17
CA LEU A 49 10.66 -16.02 15.17
C LEU A 49 10.12 -17.18 14.31
N PRO A 50 9.06 -17.87 14.75
CA PRO A 50 8.38 -18.88 13.93
C PRO A 50 7.47 -18.21 12.89
N VAL A 51 8.02 -17.31 12.08
CA VAL A 51 7.31 -16.55 11.05
C VAL A 51 8.01 -16.74 9.71
N ASP A 52 7.26 -17.18 8.70
CA ASP A 52 7.81 -17.38 7.35
C ASP A 52 7.95 -16.06 6.57
N ARG A 53 7.13 -15.07 6.91
CA ARG A 53 7.06 -13.78 6.22
C ARG A 53 6.97 -12.61 7.21
N PRO A 54 7.56 -11.45 6.86
CA PRO A 54 7.44 -10.24 7.66
C PRO A 54 5.99 -9.81 7.86
N LEU A 55 5.69 -9.28 9.04
CA LEU A 55 4.42 -8.58 9.26
C LEU A 55 4.33 -7.33 8.37
N ARG A 56 3.13 -6.98 7.89
CA ARG A 56 2.93 -5.76 7.06
C ARG A 56 3.43 -4.50 7.77
N LYS A 57 3.23 -4.41 9.08
CA LYS A 57 3.71 -3.30 9.90
C LYS A 57 5.24 -3.23 9.95
N GLU A 58 5.91 -4.38 9.98
CA GLU A 58 7.37 -4.44 9.95
C GLU A 58 7.92 -4.08 8.57
N TYR A 59 7.31 -4.64 7.52
CA TYR A 59 7.69 -4.31 6.16
C TYR A 59 7.44 -2.82 5.85
N ALA A 60 6.37 -2.21 6.38
CA ALA A 60 6.13 -0.78 6.27
C ALA A 60 7.23 0.04 6.94
N ARG A 61 7.75 -0.37 8.10
CA ARG A 61 8.92 0.26 8.74
C ARG A 61 10.18 0.12 7.88
N TYR A 62 10.38 -1.02 7.22
CA TYR A 62 11.46 -1.19 6.26
C TYR A 62 11.34 -0.20 5.09
N ILE A 63 10.16 -0.10 4.46
CA ILE A 63 9.92 0.85 3.37
C ILE A 63 10.15 2.30 3.82
N GLN A 64 9.67 2.65 5.02
CA GLN A 64 9.90 3.98 5.60
C GLN A 64 11.40 4.25 5.82
N TRP A 65 12.12 3.29 6.41
CA TRP A 65 13.56 3.40 6.62
C TRP A 65 14.32 3.58 5.30
N VAL A 66 13.94 2.88 4.23
CA VAL A 66 14.54 3.11 2.90
C VAL A 66 14.22 4.51 2.40
N ALA A 67 12.97 4.97 2.51
CA ALA A 67 12.56 6.30 2.05
C ALA A 67 13.29 7.44 2.79
N GLU A 68 13.60 7.25 4.07
CA GLU A 68 14.32 8.23 4.90
C GLU A 68 15.85 8.21 4.68
N THR A 69 16.40 7.12 4.13
CA THR A 69 17.86 6.93 4.02
C THR A 69 18.40 6.94 2.59
N VAL A 70 17.54 6.73 1.60
CA VAL A 70 17.94 6.80 0.19
C VAL A 70 18.29 8.26 -0.16
N PRO A 71 19.43 8.52 -0.82
CA PRO A 71 19.80 9.87 -1.26
C PRO A 71 18.97 10.27 -2.49
N ALA A 72 17.67 10.43 -2.30
CA ALA A 72 16.73 10.87 -3.30
C ALA A 72 16.15 12.24 -2.91
N ASP A 73 15.99 13.11 -3.89
CA ASP A 73 15.27 14.36 -3.73
C ASP A 73 13.77 14.07 -3.80
N VAL A 74 13.09 14.12 -2.65
CA VAL A 74 11.67 13.76 -2.51
C VAL A 74 10.90 14.92 -1.91
N ASP A 75 9.99 15.49 -2.68
CA ASP A 75 9.08 16.54 -2.25
C ASP A 75 7.71 15.96 -1.90
N TYR A 76 7.49 15.69 -0.60
CA TYR A 76 6.23 15.15 -0.10
C TYR A 76 5.12 16.21 -0.03
N GLY A 77 3.86 15.76 -0.01
CA GLY A 77 2.72 16.68 0.04
C GLY A 77 2.39 17.35 -1.30
N ARG A 78 3.10 16.97 -2.37
CA ARG A 78 2.87 17.45 -3.74
C ARG A 78 1.91 16.53 -4.48
N ASN A 79 0.67 16.98 -4.65
CA ASN A 79 -0.32 16.23 -5.42
C ASN A 79 -0.26 16.65 -6.89
N VAL A 80 0.21 15.76 -7.76
CA VAL A 80 0.32 16.00 -9.20
C VAL A 80 -1.07 15.98 -9.86
N THR A 81 -1.38 17.01 -10.65
CA THR A 81 -2.67 17.17 -11.33
C THR A 81 -2.58 17.07 -12.84
N ALA A 82 -1.43 17.40 -13.43
CA ALA A 82 -1.23 17.36 -14.87
C ALA A 82 0.23 17.12 -15.24
N ILE A 83 0.44 16.48 -16.38
CA ILE A 83 1.73 16.35 -17.04
C ILE A 83 1.55 16.89 -18.46
N ARG A 84 2.36 17.87 -18.85
CA ARG A 84 2.33 18.48 -20.19
C ARG A 84 3.68 18.28 -20.87
N PHE A 85 3.68 17.59 -22.01
CA PHE A 85 4.90 17.41 -22.80
C PHE A 85 5.12 18.60 -23.74
N ALA A 86 6.34 19.13 -23.76
CA ALA A 86 6.74 20.23 -24.65
C ALA A 86 8.20 20.05 -25.09
N GLY A 87 8.42 20.02 -26.40
CA GLY A 87 9.75 19.79 -26.97
C GLY A 87 10.34 18.45 -26.52
N SER A 88 11.51 18.49 -25.85
CA SER A 88 12.22 17.29 -25.37
C SER A 88 12.00 16.96 -23.89
N GLY A 89 10.96 17.52 -23.26
CA GLY A 89 10.66 17.27 -21.86
C GLY A 89 9.19 17.46 -21.50
N ALA A 90 8.94 17.53 -20.20
CA ALA A 90 7.62 17.60 -19.60
C ALA A 90 7.60 18.58 -18.42
N GLU A 91 6.47 19.26 -18.30
CA GLU A 91 6.06 20.04 -17.14
C GLU A 91 5.07 19.24 -16.29
N VAL A 92 5.40 19.02 -15.02
CA VAL A 92 4.54 18.36 -14.03
C VAL A 92 3.95 19.43 -13.12
N ARG A 93 2.63 19.56 -13.09
CA ARG A 93 1.91 20.54 -12.28
C ARG A 93 1.28 19.90 -11.06
N THR A 94 1.18 20.68 -9.99
CA THR A 94 0.66 20.25 -8.70
C THR A 94 -0.54 21.09 -8.26
N THR A 95 -1.32 20.58 -7.31
CA THR A 95 -2.56 21.24 -6.84
C THR A 95 -2.32 22.60 -6.19
N ASP A 96 -1.17 22.82 -5.59
CA ASP A 96 -0.77 24.07 -4.92
C ASP A 96 -0.12 25.08 -5.87
N GLY A 97 -0.16 24.81 -7.19
CA GLY A 97 0.40 25.69 -8.22
C GLY A 97 1.88 25.47 -8.49
N GLY A 98 2.54 24.53 -7.81
CA GLY A 98 3.94 24.16 -8.09
C GLY A 98 4.11 23.52 -9.48
N SER A 99 5.29 23.69 -10.06
CA SER A 99 5.66 23.14 -11.38
C SER A 99 7.08 22.57 -11.35
N TYR A 100 7.25 21.38 -11.93
CA TYR A 100 8.54 20.68 -12.04
C TYR A 100 8.82 20.37 -13.51
N LEU A 101 10.05 20.60 -13.95
CA LEU A 101 10.49 20.31 -15.31
C LEU A 101 11.39 19.07 -15.32
N GLY A 102 11.13 18.14 -16.24
CA GLY A 102 11.91 16.92 -16.39
C GLY A 102 11.91 16.41 -17.83
N ARG A 103 12.91 15.59 -18.21
CA ARG A 103 12.96 14.99 -19.55
C ARG A 103 12.28 13.61 -19.56
N PRO A 104 12.78 12.62 -18.79
CA PRO A 104 11.98 11.46 -18.48
C PRO A 104 10.99 11.76 -17.35
N VAL A 105 9.76 11.27 -17.50
CA VAL A 105 8.76 11.25 -16.43
C VAL A 105 8.36 9.81 -16.20
N VAL A 106 8.46 9.35 -14.94
CA VAL A 106 7.99 8.03 -14.50
C VAL A 106 6.73 8.23 -13.67
N VAL A 107 5.65 7.53 -14.04
CA VAL A 107 4.33 7.67 -13.41
C VAL A 107 4.03 6.40 -12.60
N ALA A 108 3.98 6.53 -11.26
CA ALA A 108 3.71 5.41 -10.35
C ALA A 108 2.76 5.77 -9.17
N PRO A 109 1.53 6.27 -9.44
CA PRO A 109 0.61 6.76 -8.40
C PRO A 109 -0.07 5.64 -7.58
N GLY A 110 0.18 4.37 -7.88
CA GLY A 110 -0.56 3.24 -7.32
C GLY A 110 -1.92 3.04 -8.00
N ARG A 111 -2.86 2.40 -7.30
CA ARG A 111 -4.22 2.12 -7.81
C ARG A 111 -5.27 2.79 -6.93
N SER A 112 -6.32 3.29 -7.57
CA SER A 112 -7.51 3.76 -6.86
C SER A 112 -8.38 2.58 -6.38
N PRO A 113 -9.07 2.72 -5.23
CA PRO A 113 -10.13 1.81 -4.82
C PRO A 113 -11.12 1.53 -5.95
N TYR A 114 -11.50 0.27 -6.13
CA TYR A 114 -12.54 -0.12 -7.08
C TYR A 114 -13.84 -0.39 -6.33
N LEU A 115 -14.89 0.35 -6.67
CA LEU A 115 -16.24 0.14 -6.16
C LEU A 115 -17.12 -0.38 -7.31
N PRO A 116 -17.58 -1.64 -7.26
CA PRO A 116 -18.56 -2.14 -8.22
C PRO A 116 -19.85 -1.31 -8.15
N THR A 117 -20.46 -1.03 -9.31
CA THR A 117 -21.67 -0.18 -9.42
C THR A 117 -22.87 -0.69 -8.62
N VAL A 118 -22.95 -2.00 -8.36
CA VAL A 118 -23.98 -2.58 -7.48
C VAL A 118 -23.94 -2.04 -6.04
N PHE A 119 -22.81 -1.45 -5.64
CA PHE A 119 -22.64 -0.79 -4.34
C PHE A 119 -22.72 0.74 -4.41
N ASP A 120 -23.07 1.32 -5.56
CA ASP A 120 -23.25 2.76 -5.70
C ASP A 120 -24.33 3.25 -4.72
N GLY A 121 -24.00 4.29 -3.96
CA GLY A 121 -24.91 4.88 -2.97
C GLY A 121 -25.14 4.04 -1.71
N VAL A 122 -24.51 2.87 -1.54
CA VAL A 122 -24.63 2.09 -0.30
C VAL A 122 -23.82 2.76 0.81
N PRO A 123 -24.47 3.24 1.89
CA PRO A 123 -23.78 3.99 2.94
C PRO A 123 -23.05 3.06 3.92
N PHE A 124 -22.06 3.64 4.60
CA PHE A 124 -21.49 3.06 5.82
C PHE A 124 -22.60 2.79 6.87
N PRO A 125 -22.54 1.68 7.65
CA PRO A 125 -21.53 0.61 7.65
C PRO A 125 -21.87 -0.57 6.72
N ARG A 126 -22.89 -0.45 5.86
CA ARG A 126 -23.39 -1.58 5.06
C ARG A 126 -22.42 -2.03 3.97
N ALA A 127 -21.60 -1.11 3.46
CA ALA A 127 -20.48 -1.40 2.59
C ALA A 127 -19.30 -0.49 2.91
N VAL A 128 -18.10 -1.06 3.00
CA VAL A 128 -16.84 -0.34 3.24
C VAL A 128 -15.79 -0.94 2.34
N HIS A 129 -15.12 -0.12 1.52
CA HIS A 129 -13.99 -0.59 0.73
C HIS A 129 -12.84 -0.99 1.66
N THR A 130 -12.10 -2.04 1.33
CA THR A 130 -11.01 -2.58 2.17
C THR A 130 -9.93 -1.56 2.52
N SER A 131 -9.67 -0.59 1.63
CA SER A 131 -8.79 0.56 1.93
C SER A 131 -9.26 1.47 3.09
N ARG A 132 -10.43 1.22 3.67
CA ARG A 132 -10.99 1.88 4.85
C ARG A 132 -11.39 0.87 5.94
N PHE A 133 -10.90 -0.36 5.89
CA PHE A 133 -11.30 -1.43 6.80
C PHE A 133 -11.08 -1.08 8.28
N LEU A 134 -9.85 -0.79 8.72
CA LEU A 134 -9.59 -0.50 10.15
C LEU A 134 -10.42 0.69 10.69
N PRO A 135 -10.49 1.86 10.00
CA PRO A 135 -11.41 2.92 10.41
C PRO A 135 -12.87 2.45 10.42
N GLY A 136 -13.29 1.73 9.37
CA GLY A 136 -14.67 1.30 9.21
C GLY A 136 -15.13 0.30 10.27
N ILE A 137 -14.26 -0.59 10.76
CA ILE A 137 -14.59 -1.49 11.87
C ILE A 137 -14.55 -0.76 13.22
N ALA A 138 -13.72 0.28 13.38
CA ALA A 138 -13.66 1.07 14.62
C ALA A 138 -14.94 1.90 14.80
N ASP A 139 -15.47 2.45 13.72
CA ASP A 139 -16.73 3.19 13.68
C ASP A 139 -17.98 2.27 13.70
N TRP A 140 -17.78 0.94 13.69
CA TRP A 140 -18.89 -0.01 13.65
C TRP A 140 -19.47 -0.25 15.04
N THR A 141 -20.75 0.11 15.21
CA THR A 141 -21.47 0.05 16.49
C THR A 141 -22.18 -1.29 16.76
N GLY A 142 -21.91 -2.32 15.96
CA GLY A 142 -22.45 -3.68 16.18
C GLY A 142 -23.89 -3.91 15.68
N THR A 143 -24.60 -2.89 15.19
CA THR A 143 -25.96 -3.01 14.64
C THR A 143 -25.94 -3.44 13.17
N GLY A 144 -25.45 -4.66 12.91
CA GLY A 144 -25.61 -5.32 11.62
C GLY A 144 -27.05 -5.82 11.42
N PRO A 145 -27.48 -6.14 10.18
CA PRO A 145 -28.77 -6.76 9.95
C PRO A 145 -28.88 -8.05 10.77
N ALA A 146 -30.00 -8.25 11.47
CA ALA A 146 -30.27 -9.34 12.41
C ALA A 146 -30.14 -10.77 11.84
N ARG A 147 -29.82 -10.93 10.55
CA ARG A 147 -29.45 -12.22 9.97
C ARG A 147 -28.30 -12.03 8.97
N TRP A 148 -27.18 -12.68 9.23
CA TRP A 148 -26.29 -13.10 8.17
C TRP A 148 -26.95 -14.32 7.50
N ARG A 149 -27.43 -14.19 6.26
CA ARG A 149 -27.76 -15.38 5.46
C ARG A 149 -26.48 -15.79 4.72
N PRO A 150 -26.03 -17.05 4.82
CA PRO A 150 -24.94 -17.54 3.99
C PRO A 150 -25.22 -17.22 2.52
N TRP A 151 -24.19 -16.79 1.81
CA TRP A 151 -24.28 -16.66 0.36
C TRP A 151 -24.64 -18.03 -0.23
N ALA A 152 -25.69 -18.09 -1.04
CA ALA A 152 -26.03 -19.25 -1.84
C ALA A 152 -25.72 -18.88 -3.30
N PRO A 153 -24.84 -19.63 -4.01
CA PRO A 153 -24.60 -19.37 -5.41
C PRO A 153 -25.90 -19.43 -6.21
N ALA A 154 -26.12 -18.43 -7.07
CA ALA A 154 -27.19 -18.50 -8.06
C ALA A 154 -26.98 -19.79 -8.87
N ARG A 155 -28.01 -20.64 -8.95
CA ARG A 155 -27.94 -21.84 -9.81
C ARG A 155 -27.64 -21.36 -11.22
N ALA A 156 -26.58 -21.90 -11.82
CA ALA A 156 -26.28 -21.66 -13.23
C ALA A 156 -27.52 -22.02 -14.05
N PRO A 157 -27.88 -21.23 -15.08
CA PRO A 157 -28.99 -21.57 -15.96
C PRO A 157 -28.71 -22.95 -16.57
N SER A 158 -29.71 -23.84 -16.49
CA SER A 158 -29.66 -25.13 -17.17
C SER A 158 -29.47 -24.90 -18.67
N ARG A 159 -28.51 -25.61 -19.26
CA ARG A 159 -28.30 -25.64 -20.72
C ARG A 159 -29.53 -26.18 -21.43
#